data_AF-A0A6I3FTB9-F1
#
_entry.id   AF-A0A6I3FTB9-F1
#
_cell.length_a   1.000
_cell.length_b   1.000
_cell.length_c   1.000
_cell.angle_alpha   90.00
_cell.angle_beta   90.00
_cell.angle_gamma   90.00
#
_symmetry.space_group_name_H-M   'P 1'
#
loop_
_entity.id
_entity.type
_entity.pdbx_description
1 polymer ?
#
loop_
_entity_poly.entity_id
_entity_poly.type
_entity_poly.pdbx_seq_one_letter_code
_entity_poly.pdbx_strand_id
1 'polypeptide(L)'
;LKTRKSTQTDNCALLVANPVEIEMKRTLHDELLETGLAKAAASNISGKDVTPFLLEYFHGASNGESLSVNIEIIKSNAMLAAQIAAAAQ
;
A
#
# COMPACT_ATOMS: atom_id res chain seq x y z
N LEU A 1 -16.61 -4.72 -21.72
CA LEU A 1 -16.79 -6.20 -21.61
C LEU A 1 -16.12 -7.00 -22.74
N LYS A 2 -16.28 -6.62 -24.02
CA LYS A 2 -15.62 -7.33 -25.15
C LYS A 2 -14.09 -7.41 -25.01
N THR A 3 -13.44 -6.30 -24.61
CA THR A 3 -11.99 -6.26 -24.36
C THR A 3 -11.56 -7.17 -23.22
N ARG A 4 -12.32 -7.21 -22.11
CA ARG A 4 -12.02 -8.11 -20.98
C ARG A 4 -12.11 -9.58 -21.38
N LYS A 5 -13.09 -9.96 -22.21
CA LYS A 5 -13.18 -11.31 -22.77
C LYS A 5 -11.99 -11.64 -23.68
N SER A 6 -11.57 -10.71 -24.55
CA SER A 6 -10.40 -10.95 -25.41
C SER A 6 -9.08 -11.04 -24.63
N THR A 7 -8.99 -10.37 -23.47
CA THR A 7 -7.82 -10.45 -22.58
C THR A 7 -7.98 -11.49 -21.47
N GLN A 8 -9.07 -12.27 -21.45
CA GLN A 8 -9.36 -13.29 -20.43
C GLN A 8 -9.40 -12.77 -18.98
N THR A 9 -9.91 -11.56 -18.78
CA THR A 9 -10.01 -10.89 -17.46
C THR A 9 -11.45 -10.68 -17.02
N ASP A 10 -12.40 -11.38 -17.63
CA ASP A 10 -13.84 -11.23 -17.38
C ASP A 10 -14.33 -11.97 -16.13
N ASN A 11 -13.53 -12.87 -15.55
CA ASN A 11 -13.85 -13.60 -14.32
C ASN A 11 -12.85 -13.36 -13.17
N CYS A 12 -12.12 -12.26 -13.21
CA CYS A 12 -11.16 -11.90 -12.16
C CYS A 12 -11.08 -10.38 -11.94
N ALA A 13 -10.46 -9.98 -10.83
CA ALA A 13 -10.08 -8.60 -10.59
C ALA A 13 -8.77 -8.27 -11.33
N LEU A 14 -8.63 -7.01 -11.74
CA LEU A 14 -7.37 -6.45 -12.22
C LEU A 14 -6.76 -5.60 -11.11
N LEU A 15 -5.52 -5.89 -10.75
CA LEU A 15 -4.75 -5.07 -9.81
C LEU A 15 -3.94 -4.05 -10.60
N VAL A 16 -4.17 -2.77 -10.34
CA VAL A 16 -3.41 -1.66 -10.94
C VAL A 16 -2.53 -1.09 -9.84
N ALA A 17 -1.22 -1.30 -9.94
CA ALA A 17 -0.24 -0.69 -9.05
C ALA A 17 0.12 0.70 -9.56
N ASN A 18 -0.02 1.69 -8.70
CA ASN A 18 0.24 3.09 -9.00
C ASN A 18 1.32 3.61 -8.05
N PRO A 19 2.57 3.74 -8.52
CA PRO A 19 3.68 4.25 -7.72
C PRO A 19 3.40 5.67 -7.23
N VAL A 20 3.88 6.00 -6.02
CA VAL A 20 3.89 7.38 -5.53
C VAL A 20 5.10 8.11 -6.10
N GLU A 21 4.95 9.40 -6.42
CA GLU A 21 6.05 10.19 -7.00
C GLU A 21 7.17 10.46 -5.99
N ILE A 22 6.79 10.74 -4.74
CA ILE A 22 7.71 11.00 -3.64
C ILE A 22 7.64 9.83 -2.67
N GLU A 23 8.62 8.95 -2.76
CA GLU A 23 8.75 7.77 -1.93
C GLU A 23 9.49 8.07 -0.61
N MET A 24 9.21 7.27 0.42
CA MET A 24 10.06 7.21 1.61
C MET A 24 11.47 6.73 1.22
N LYS A 25 12.51 7.20 1.94
CA LYS A 25 13.86 6.65 1.77
C LYS A 25 13.87 5.14 1.96
N ARG A 26 14.33 4.41 0.95
CA ARG A 26 14.36 2.94 0.97
C ARG A 26 15.07 2.35 2.20
N THR A 27 16.19 2.94 2.59
CA THR A 27 16.95 2.49 3.77
C THR A 27 16.16 2.63 5.06
N LEU A 28 15.41 3.74 5.22
CA LEU A 28 14.54 3.95 6.37
C LEU A 28 13.38 2.94 6.36
N HIS A 29 12.75 2.76 5.21
CA HIS A 29 11.66 1.79 5.06
C HIS A 29 12.10 0.37 5.46
N ASP A 30 13.24 -0.08 4.95
CA ASP A 30 13.74 -1.44 5.21
C ASP A 30 14.13 -1.62 6.68
N GLU A 31 14.76 -0.61 7.30
CA GLU A 31 15.08 -0.61 8.75
C GLU A 31 13.79 -0.69 9.60
N LEU A 32 12.77 0.09 9.28
CA LEU A 32 11.49 0.08 10.00
C LEU A 32 10.73 -1.24 9.80
N LEU A 33 10.81 -1.85 8.62
CA LEU A 33 10.19 -3.15 8.38
C LEU A 33 10.85 -4.25 9.21
N GLU A 34 12.19 -4.31 9.18
CA GLU A 34 12.95 -5.32 9.92
C GLU A 34 12.70 -5.21 11.43
N THR A 35 12.86 -4.01 11.98
CA THR A 35 12.67 -3.76 13.41
C THR A 35 11.21 -3.92 13.85
N GLY A 36 10.25 -3.55 12.99
CA GLY A 36 8.82 -3.77 13.22
C GLY A 36 8.46 -5.25 13.28
N LEU A 37 8.93 -6.05 12.33
CA LEU A 37 8.70 -7.51 12.31
C LEU A 37 9.33 -8.19 13.53
N ALA A 38 10.54 -7.80 13.92
CA ALA A 38 11.19 -8.32 15.13
C ALA A 38 10.38 -8.01 16.40
N LYS A 39 9.81 -6.80 16.51
CA LYS A 39 8.94 -6.41 17.63
C LYS A 39 7.62 -7.17 17.64
N ALA A 40 7.02 -7.38 16.47
CA ALA A 40 5.79 -8.18 16.34
C ALA A 40 6.03 -9.62 16.84
N ALA A 41 7.13 -10.24 16.40
CA ALA A 41 7.53 -11.58 16.82
C ALA A 41 7.79 -11.66 18.34
N ALA A 42 8.55 -10.71 18.89
CA ALA A 42 8.82 -10.65 20.34
C ALA A 42 7.55 -10.46 21.19
N SER A 43 6.52 -9.84 20.61
CA SER A 43 5.23 -9.60 21.24
C SER A 43 4.19 -10.71 20.95
N ASN A 44 4.58 -11.80 20.27
CA ASN A 44 3.70 -12.88 19.81
C ASN A 44 2.50 -12.39 18.96
N ILE A 45 2.67 -11.28 18.22
CA ILE A 45 1.65 -10.76 17.31
C ILE A 45 1.71 -11.55 16.01
N SER A 46 0.56 -12.09 15.58
CA SER A 46 0.49 -12.98 14.41
C SER A 46 -0.85 -12.85 13.67
N GLY A 47 -0.91 -13.43 12.48
CA GLY A 47 -2.11 -13.42 11.64
C GLY A 47 -2.58 -12.01 11.29
N LYS A 48 -3.89 -11.76 11.40
CA LYS A 48 -4.53 -10.49 11.04
C LYS A 48 -4.05 -9.29 11.88
N ASP A 49 -3.40 -9.54 13.01
CA ASP A 49 -2.97 -8.49 13.93
C ASP A 49 -1.59 -7.91 13.55
N VAL A 50 -0.86 -8.55 12.62
CA VAL A 50 0.46 -8.07 12.16
C VAL A 50 0.36 -6.75 11.41
N THR A 51 -0.56 -6.64 10.44
CA THR A 51 -0.71 -5.43 9.63
C THR A 51 -1.04 -4.18 10.46
N PRO A 52 -2.07 -4.17 11.34
CA PRO A 52 -2.36 -2.97 12.14
C PRO A 52 -1.19 -2.63 13.09
N PHE A 53 -0.49 -3.62 13.64
CA PHE A 53 0.70 -3.38 14.45
C PHE A 53 1.83 -2.71 13.66
N LEU A 54 2.15 -3.23 12.47
CA LEU A 54 3.22 -2.66 11.64
C LEU A 54 2.89 -1.25 11.17
N LEU A 55 1.63 -0.97 10.81
CA LEU A 55 1.23 0.39 10.41
C LEU A 55 1.41 1.39 11.55
N GLU A 56 1.00 1.02 12.78
CA GLU A 56 1.21 1.86 13.96
C GLU A 56 2.72 2.07 14.24
N TYR A 57 3.51 0.99 14.12
CA TYR A 57 4.95 1.06 14.30
C TYR A 57 5.62 2.01 13.28
N PHE A 58 5.27 1.87 11.99
CA PHE A 58 5.77 2.75 10.93
C PHE A 58 5.37 4.21 11.17
N HIS A 59 4.15 4.46 11.66
CA HIS A 59 3.70 5.81 11.96
C HIS A 59 4.59 6.46 13.03
N GLY A 60 4.77 5.79 14.17
CA GLY A 60 5.56 6.31 15.28
C GLY A 60 7.07 6.37 15.00
N ALA A 61 7.64 5.35 14.37
CA ALA A 61 9.10 5.22 14.21
C ALA A 61 9.68 6.02 13.03
N SER A 62 8.85 6.48 12.09
CA SER A 62 9.28 7.28 10.93
C SER A 62 9.25 8.79 11.16
N ASN A 63 8.96 9.26 12.37
CA ASN A 63 8.72 10.68 12.67
C ASN A 63 7.67 11.33 11.74
N GLY A 64 6.64 10.55 11.36
CA GLY A 64 5.56 11.01 10.48
C GLY A 64 5.80 10.88 8.97
N GLU A 65 7.01 10.49 8.52
CA GLU A 65 7.32 10.31 7.09
C GLU A 65 6.41 9.25 6.44
N SER A 66 6.15 8.12 7.13
CA SER A 66 5.28 7.05 6.62
C SER A 66 3.85 7.52 6.42
N LEU A 67 3.32 8.31 7.36
CA LEU A 67 1.96 8.83 7.27
C LEU A 67 1.83 9.83 6.12
N SER A 68 2.82 10.72 5.96
CA SER A 68 2.84 11.69 4.87
C SER A 68 2.82 10.99 3.51
N VAL A 69 3.69 9.99 3.30
CA VAL A 69 3.74 9.23 2.05
C VAL A 69 2.46 8.42 1.83
N ASN A 70 1.89 7.81 2.89
CA ASN A 70 0.65 7.04 2.78
C ASN A 70 -0.55 7.92 2.35
N ILE A 71 -0.65 9.15 2.85
CA ILE A 71 -1.67 10.11 2.43
C ILE A 71 -1.56 10.42 0.94
N GLU A 72 -0.35 10.63 0.42
CA GLU A 72 -0.15 10.91 -1.02
C GLU A 72 -0.44 9.67 -1.88
N ILE A 73 -0.09 8.46 -1.43
CA ILE A 73 -0.48 7.21 -2.09
C ILE A 73 -2.01 7.12 -2.22
N ILE A 74 -2.75 7.39 -1.14
CA ILE A 74 -4.23 7.30 -1.15
C ILE A 74 -4.82 8.33 -2.13
N LYS A 75 -4.34 9.57 -2.11
CA LYS A 75 -4.80 10.62 -3.04
C LYS A 75 -4.52 10.25 -4.49
N SER A 76 -3.30 9.80 -4.79
CA SER A 76 -2.90 9.39 -6.14
C SER A 76 -3.73 8.20 -6.64
N ASN A 77 -3.95 7.19 -5.79
CA ASN A 77 -4.78 6.04 -6.13
C ASN A 77 -6.25 6.42 -6.36
N ALA A 78 -6.81 7.32 -5.53
CA ALA A 78 -8.17 7.79 -5.70
C ALA A 78 -8.35 8.56 -7.03
N MET A 79 -7.38 9.41 -7.37
CA MET A 79 -7.36 10.16 -8.64
C MET A 79 -7.28 9.21 -9.84
N LEU A 80 -6.34 8.27 -9.85
CA LEU A 80 -6.21 7.30 -10.94
C LEU A 80 -7.46 6.42 -11.07
N ALA A 81 -8.03 5.95 -9.95
CA ALA A 81 -9.26 5.16 -9.95
C ALA A 81 -10.43 5.94 -10.58
N ALA A 82 -10.57 7.23 -10.26
CA ALA A 82 -11.58 8.09 -10.86
C ALA A 82 -11.39 8.25 -12.38
N GLN A 83 -10.15 8.43 -12.84
CA GLN A 83 -9.83 8.51 -14.28
C GLN A 83 -10.16 7.21 -15.01
N ILE A 84 -9.80 6.06 -14.44
CA ILE A 84 -10.13 4.73 -14.99
C ILE A 84 -11.65 4.55 -15.07
N ALA A 85 -12.38 4.91 -14.01
CA ALA A 85 -13.83 4.78 -13.97
C ALA A 85 -14.51 5.66 -15.02
N ALA A 86 -14.04 6.90 -15.22
CA ALA A 86 -14.57 7.82 -16.22
C ALA A 86 -14.24 7.39 -17.66
N ALA A 87 -13.05 6.86 -17.92
CA ALA A 87 -12.66 6.34 -19.23
C ALA A 87 -13.39 5.04 -19.61
N ALA A 88 -13.97 4.34 -18.63
CA ALA A 88 -14.77 3.13 -18.81
C ALA A 88 -16.27 3.39 -19.05
N GLN A 89 -16.71 4.66 -19.03
CA GLN A 89 -18.03 5.07 -19.51
C GLN A 89 -18.08 5.04 -21.03
#